data_AF-A0A3C1UWK2-F1
#
_entry.id   AF-A0A3C1UWK2-F1
#
_cell.length_a   1.000
_cell.length_b   1.000
_cell.length_c   1.000
_cell.angle_alpha   90.00
_cell.angle_beta   90.00
_cell.angle_gamma   90.00
#
_symmetry.space_group_name_H-M   'P 1'
#
loop_
_entity.id
_entity.type
_entity.pdbx_description
1 polymer ?
#
loop_
_entity_poly.entity_id
_entity_poly.type
_entity_poly.pdbx_seq_one_letter_code
_entity_poly.pdbx_strand_id
1 'polypeptide(L)' 'HAFDVLVVQAKEGKVEDVKATLEERKQARISEFEFYPVNNNDLNTKNALVLTSGDYAILVICNDYDSMQKILDEYFTF' A
#
# COMPACT_ATOMS: atom_id res chain seq x y z
N HIS A 1 8.28 4.27 13.14
CA HIS A 1 7.34 3.34 12.47
C HIS A 1 6.96 3.95 11.14
N ALA A 2 7.11 3.21 10.05
CA ALA A 2 6.71 3.67 8.73
C ALA A 2 5.24 3.31 8.51
N PHE A 3 4.40 4.31 8.29
CA PHE A 3 2.99 4.14 8.00
C PHE A 3 2.68 4.96 6.75
N ASP A 4 2.49 4.30 5.62
CA ASP A 4 2.03 4.94 4.38
C ASP A 4 0.67 4.34 4.02
N VAL A 5 -0.39 5.13 4.15
CA VAL A 5 -1.70 4.82 3.56
C VAL A 5 -2.02 5.93 2.56
N LEU A 6 -2.06 5.57 1.29
CA LEU A 6 -2.38 6.50 0.21
C LEU A 6 -3.64 6.00 -0.49
N VAL A 7 -4.66 6.84 -0.56
CA VAL A 7 -5.87 6.61 -1.35
C VAL A 7 -5.88 7.64 -2.46
N VAL A 8 -5.85 7.19 -3.71
CA VAL A 8 -5.79 8.06 -4.88
C VAL A 8 -7.00 7.80 -5.75
N GLN A 9 -7.80 8.84 -5.98
CA GLN A 9 -8.82 8.81 -7.02
C GLN A 9 -8.17 9.10 -8.37
N ALA A 10 -8.21 8.13 -9.27
CA ALA A 10 -7.71 8.29 -10.62
C ALA A 10 -8.64 9.15 -11.47
N LYS A 11 -8.08 9.76 -12.51
CA LYS A 11 -8.89 10.27 -13.61
C LYS A 11 -9.54 9.09 -14.35
N GLU A 12 -10.61 9.36 -15.09
CA GLU A 12 -11.33 8.34 -15.87
C GLU A 12 -10.36 7.51 -16.73
N GLY A 13 -10.45 6.18 -16.60
CA GLY A 13 -9.62 5.23 -17.34
C GLY A 13 -8.14 5.19 -16.93
N LYS A 14 -7.75 5.82 -15.81
CA LYS A 14 -6.34 5.93 -15.36
C LYS A 14 -6.01 5.15 -14.10
N VAL A 15 -6.93 4.35 -13.57
CA VAL A 15 -6.70 3.63 -12.31
C VAL A 15 -5.52 2.66 -12.36
N GLU A 16 -5.29 1.98 -13.50
CA GLU A 16 -4.13 1.08 -13.66
C GLU A 16 -2.79 1.85 -13.76
N ASP A 17 -2.77 3.04 -14.36
CA ASP A 17 -1.57 3.91 -14.38
C ASP A 17 -1.21 4.36 -12.95
N VAL A 18 -2.23 4.69 -12.14
CA VAL A 18 -2.05 5.05 -10.73
C VAL A 18 -1.60 3.84 -9.92
N LYS A 19 -2.21 2.67 -10.12
CA LYS A 19 -1.81 1.40 -9.48
C LYS A 19 -0.35 1.07 -9.74
N ALA A 20 0.12 1.18 -11.00
CA ALA A 20 1.52 0.95 -11.35
C ALA A 20 2.46 1.91 -10.60
N THR A 21 2.08 3.19 -10.51
CA THR A 21 2.86 4.19 -9.76
C THR A 21 2.92 3.87 -8.26
N LEU A 22 1.81 3.38 -7.68
CA LEU A 22 1.77 2.96 -6.27
C LEU A 22 2.61 1.70 -6.03
N GLU A 23 2.67 0.78 -6.98
CA GLU A 23 3.54 -0.40 -6.95
C GLU A 23 5.03 -0.01 -6.99
N GLU A 24 5.42 0.95 -7.83
CA GLU A 24 6.78 1.49 -7.83
C GLU A 24 7.13 2.14 -6.47
N ARG A 25 6.21 2.93 -5.91
CA ARG A 25 6.39 3.51 -4.58
C ARG A 25 6.53 2.44 -3.50
N LYS A 26 5.74 1.37 -3.57
CA LYS A 26 5.84 0.23 -2.66
C LYS A 26 7.26 -0.35 -2.69
N GLN A 27 7.80 -0.63 -3.87
CA GLN A 27 9.15 -1.17 -4.01
C GLN A 27 10.22 -0.19 -3.50
N ALA A 28 10.11 1.11 -3.83
CA ALA A 28 11.04 2.12 -3.32
C ALA A 28 11.08 2.13 -1.78
N ARG A 29 9.90 2.05 -1.14
CA ARG A 29 9.82 1.94 0.32
C ARG A 29 10.45 0.65 0.84
N ILE A 30 10.17 -0.50 0.22
CA ILE A 30 10.79 -1.78 0.61
C ILE A 30 12.32 -1.66 0.57
N SER A 31 12.87 -1.14 -0.53
CA SER A 31 14.31 -0.95 -0.69
C SER A 31 14.91 0.01 0.35
N GLU A 32 14.23 1.11 0.72
CA GLU A 32 14.69 2.01 1.79
C GLU A 32 14.95 1.26 3.11
N PHE A 33 14.18 0.21 3.41
CA PHE A 33 14.34 -0.59 4.64
C PHE A 33 15.38 -1.70 4.52
N GLU A 34 15.66 -2.22 3.32
CA GLU A 34 16.72 -3.22 3.12
C GLU A 34 18.13 -2.66 3.42
N PHE A 35 18.35 -1.37 3.16
CA PHE A 35 19.67 -0.74 3.38
C PHE A 35 19.91 -0.29 4.82
N TYR A 36 18.85 -0.17 5.63
CA TYR A 36 18.95 0.23 7.04
C TYR A 36 17.99 -0.63 7.89
N PRO A 37 18.44 -1.81 8.38
CA PRO A 37 17.63 -2.67 9.24
C PRO A 37 17.54 -2.03 10.64
N VAL A 38 16.70 -1.01 10.76
CA VAL A 38 16.38 -0.36 12.02
C VAL A 38 14.98 -0.84 12.43
N ASN A 39 14.86 -1.46 13.61
CA ASN A 39 13.59 -1.78 14.28
C ASN A 39 12.57 -2.65 13.51
N ASN A 40 12.92 -3.88 13.11
CA ASN A 40 11.94 -4.86 12.59
C ASN A 40 11.12 -4.39 11.37
N ASN A 41 11.57 -3.36 10.64
CA ASN A 41 10.83 -2.83 9.48
C ASN A 41 10.69 -3.85 8.33
N ASP A 42 11.48 -4.93 8.34
CA ASP A 42 11.36 -6.07 7.43
C ASP A 42 10.00 -6.78 7.48
N LEU A 43 9.26 -6.65 8.59
CA LEU A 43 7.90 -7.20 8.74
C LEU A 43 6.82 -6.26 8.17
N ASN A 44 7.02 -4.94 8.27
CA ASN A 44 6.03 -3.94 7.86
C ASN A 44 5.95 -3.80 6.34
N THR A 45 7.07 -4.05 5.65
CA THR A 45 7.19 -4.06 4.19
C THR A 45 6.65 -5.32 3.53
N LYS A 46 6.73 -6.47 4.21
CA LYS A 46 6.20 -7.76 3.70
C LYS A 46 4.68 -7.79 3.56
N ASN A 47 3.99 -6.88 4.24
CA ASN A 47 2.54 -6.78 4.26
C ASN A 47 2.01 -5.59 3.45
N ALA A 48 2.82 -5.02 2.56
CA ALA A 48 2.41 -3.90 1.74
C ALA A 48 1.49 -4.33 0.58
N LEU A 49 0.37 -3.63 0.40
CA LEU A 49 -0.63 -3.92 -0.64
C LEU A 49 -0.86 -2.73 -1.55
N VAL A 50 -1.10 -3.02 -2.83
CA VAL A 50 -1.76 -2.10 -3.74
C VAL A 50 -3.07 -2.74 -4.21
N LEU A 51 -4.17 -2.01 -4.03
CA LEU A 51 -5.52 -2.45 -4.38
C LEU A 51 -6.18 -1.42 -5.31
N THR A 52 -7.16 -1.86 -6.08
CA THR A 52 -8.02 -0.98 -6.88
C THR A 52 -9.48 -1.24 -6.56
N SER A 53 -10.31 -0.18 -6.59
CA SER A 53 -11.76 -0.25 -6.37
C SER A 53 -12.41 0.88 -7.17
N GLY A 54 -13.13 0.55 -8.24
CA GLY A 54 -13.60 1.55 -9.21
C GLY A 54 -12.44 2.40 -9.75
N ASP A 55 -12.56 3.72 -9.64
CA ASP A 55 -11.51 4.66 -10.03
C ASP A 55 -10.47 4.93 -8.92
N TYR A 56 -10.53 4.23 -7.80
CA TYR A 56 -9.57 4.39 -6.70
C TYR A 56 -8.45 3.36 -6.78
N ALA A 57 -7.24 3.81 -6.48
CA ALA A 57 -6.09 2.96 -6.20
C ALA A 57 -5.54 3.28 -4.80
N ILE A 58 -5.20 2.24 -4.05
CA ILE A 58 -4.88 2.34 -2.62
C ILE A 58 -3.55 1.64 -2.36
N LEU A 59 -2.60 2.32 -1.73
CA LEU A 59 -1.39 1.72 -1.16
C LEU A 59 -1.52 1.65 0.36
N VAL A 60 -1.30 0.48 0.94
CA VAL A 60 -1.25 0.26 2.38
C VAL A 60 0.11 -0.33 2.76
N ILE A 61 0.87 0.39 3.59
CA ILE A 61 2.10 -0.08 4.24
C ILE A 61 1.93 0.17 5.73
N CYS A 62 1.70 -0.90 6.50
CA CYS A 62 1.48 -0.79 7.95
C CYS A 62 1.95 -2.05 8.69
N ASN A 63 2.19 -1.88 9.98
CA ASN A 63 2.67 -2.95 10.85
C ASN A 63 1.52 -3.89 11.29
N ASP A 64 0.30 -3.36 11.37
CA ASP A 64 -0.91 -4.08 11.80
C ASP A 64 -1.80 -4.40 10.59
N TYR A 65 -1.26 -5.26 9.73
CA TYR A 65 -1.90 -5.66 8.50
C TYR A 65 -3.24 -6.34 8.74
N ASP A 66 -3.33 -7.23 9.72
CA ASP A 66 -4.53 -8.03 9.96
C ASP A 66 -5.73 -7.14 10.34
N SER A 67 -5.50 -6.08 11.13
CA SER A 67 -6.54 -5.10 11.42
C SER A 67 -6.92 -4.28 10.18
N MET A 68 -5.96 -3.90 9.35
CA MET A 68 -6.23 -3.18 8.11
C MET A 68 -6.99 -4.02 7.10
N GLN A 69 -6.63 -5.30 6.93
CA GLN A 69 -7.33 -6.23 6.04
C GLN A 69 -8.80 -6.37 6.43
N LYS A 70 -9.12 -6.46 7.73
CA LYS A 70 -10.52 -6.50 8.20
C LYS A 70 -11.29 -5.24 7.81
N ILE A 71 -10.70 -4.06 7.97
CA ILE A 71 -11.34 -2.79 7.57
C ILE A 71 -11.55 -2.75 6.05
N LEU A 72 -10.57 -3.21 5.28
CA LEU A 72 -10.66 -3.30 3.82
C LEU A 72 -11.78 -4.26 3.40
N ASP A 73 -11.84 -5.45 4.00
CA ASP A 73 -12.88 -6.46 3.70
C ASP A 73 -14.29 -6.01 4.13
N GLU A 74 -14.41 -5.22 5.20
CA GLU A 74 -15.70 -4.79 5.77
C GLU A 74 -16.27 -3.54 5.09
N TYR A 75 -15.41 -2.60 4.68
CA TYR A 75 -15.84 -1.27 4.21
C TYR A 75 -15.48 -0.96 2.76
N PHE A 76 -14.69 -1.80 2.09
CA PHE A 76 -14.31 -1.61 0.69
C PHE A 76 -14.73 -2.83 -0.15
N THR A 77 -15.32 -2.56 -1.32
CA THR A 77 -15.55 -3.57 -2.37
C THR A 77 -14.48 -3.40 -3.44
N PHE A 78 -13.62 -4.39 -3.61
CA PHE A 78 -12.57 -4.42 -4.64
C PHE A 78 -13.09 -5.02 -5.95
#